data_AF-A0A086Z1H5-F1
#
_entry.id   AF-A0A086Z1H5-F1
#
_cell.length_a   1.000
_cell.length_b   1.000
_cell.length_c   1.000
_cell.angle_alpha   90.00
_cell.angle_beta   90.00
_cell.angle_gamma   90.00
#
_symmetry.space_group_name_H-M   'P 1'
#
loop_
_entity.id
_entity.type
_entity.pdbx_description
1 polymer ?
#
loop_
_entity_poly.entity_id
_entity_poly.type
_entity_poly.pdbx_seq_one_letter_code
_entity_poly.pdbx_strand_id
1 'polypeptide(L)'
;MAAKFELLNVSDALERSIKNSSGQLTAKHSALVSAARVLARRIDMLCEAGFENEDGKIDNVTIPTFLKYLQALGLTAETVKAEERKPRKVSVDDLTAFRQRHKA
;
A
#
# COMPACT_ATOMS: atom_id res chain seq x y z
N MET A 1 -23.70 -11.79 -9.13
CA MET A 1 -24.10 -11.17 -7.85
C MET A 1 -22.96 -10.27 -7.43
N ALA A 2 -23.09 -8.95 -7.54
CA ALA A 2 -22.03 -8.04 -7.08
C ALA A 2 -21.93 -8.19 -5.57
N ALA A 3 -20.75 -8.51 -5.05
CA ALA A 3 -20.54 -8.56 -3.61
C ALA A 3 -20.89 -7.17 -3.03
N LYS A 4 -21.84 -7.12 -2.11
CA LYS A 4 -22.19 -5.89 -1.40
C LYS A 4 -21.08 -5.66 -0.38
N PHE A 5 -20.07 -4.88 -0.78
CA PHE A 5 -19.00 -4.48 0.13
C PHE A 5 -19.57 -3.49 1.13
N GLU A 6 -19.46 -3.82 2.42
CA GLU A 6 -19.77 -2.88 3.48
C GLU A 6 -18.74 -1.75 3.47
N LEU A 7 -19.22 -0.50 3.57
CA LEU A 7 -18.37 0.67 3.73
C LEU A 7 -17.83 0.66 5.16
N LEU A 8 -16.69 0.00 5.34
CA LEU A 8 -15.93 0.00 6.59
C LEU A 8 -14.77 0.99 6.49
N ASN A 9 -14.42 1.61 7.60
CA ASN A 9 -13.13 2.29 7.72
C ASN A 9 -11.98 1.26 7.65
N VAL A 10 -10.77 1.74 7.43
CA VAL A 10 -9.61 0.88 7.16
C VAL A 10 -9.24 0.06 8.39
N SER A 11 -9.39 0.61 9.61
CA SER A 11 -9.13 -0.13 10.85
C SER A 11 -10.11 -1.27 11.11
N ASP A 12 -11.42 -1.06 10.89
CA ASP A 12 -12.44 -2.09 11.03
C ASP A 12 -12.29 -3.18 9.97
N ALA A 13 -11.97 -2.78 8.73
CA ALA A 13 -11.68 -3.73 7.65
C ALA A 13 -10.45 -4.59 7.99
N LEU A 14 -9.38 -3.99 8.55
CA LEU A 14 -8.19 -4.71 8.98
C LEU A 14 -8.50 -5.73 10.08
N GLU A 15 -9.24 -5.34 11.12
CA GLU A 15 -9.61 -6.26 12.21
C GLU A 15 -10.47 -7.42 11.72
N ARG A 16 -11.40 -7.16 10.79
CA ARG A 16 -12.19 -8.20 10.14
C ARG A 16 -11.31 -9.18 9.38
N SER A 17 -10.34 -8.69 8.62
CA SER A 17 -9.38 -9.53 7.90
C SER A 17 -8.50 -10.35 8.83
N ILE A 18 -8.01 -9.77 9.93
CA ILE A 18 -7.23 -10.48 10.95
C ILE A 18 -8.07 -11.59 11.58
N LYS A 19 -9.32 -11.31 11.97
CA LYS A 19 -10.22 -12.32 12.56
C LYS A 19 -10.55 -13.45 11.58
N ASN A 20 -10.68 -13.13 10.30
CA ASN A 20 -10.97 -14.11 9.25
C ASN A 20 -9.73 -14.86 8.74
N SER A 21 -8.53 -14.46 9.15
CA SER A 21 -7.30 -15.19 8.81
C SER A 21 -7.25 -16.49 9.61
N SER A 22 -7.79 -17.56 9.02
CA SER A 22 -7.96 -18.89 9.63
C SER A 22 -6.62 -19.55 10.00
N GLY A 23 -5.97 -19.08 11.06
CA GLY A 23 -4.76 -19.68 11.64
C GLY A 23 -3.43 -19.32 10.95
N GLN A 24 -3.42 -18.46 9.94
CA GLN A 24 -2.18 -18.03 9.27
C GLN A 24 -1.34 -17.05 10.11
N LEU A 25 -1.99 -16.28 10.99
CA LEU A 25 -1.29 -15.33 11.86
C LEU A 25 -0.80 -16.00 13.14
N THR A 26 0.52 -16.12 13.25
CA THR A 26 1.22 -16.59 14.46
C THR A 26 1.75 -15.45 15.31
N ALA A 27 2.24 -15.75 16.53
CA ALA A 27 2.85 -14.76 17.43
C ALA A 27 4.01 -13.96 16.81
N LYS A 28 4.71 -14.53 15.81
CA LYS A 28 5.79 -13.84 15.08
C LYS A 28 5.30 -12.62 14.29
N HIS A 29 4.01 -12.58 13.96
CA HIS A 29 3.40 -11.46 13.22
C HIS A 29 2.87 -10.36 14.15
N SER A 30 2.97 -10.51 15.47
CA SER A 30 2.42 -9.56 16.46
C SER A 30 2.90 -8.11 16.24
N ALA A 31 4.20 -7.93 15.94
CA ALA A 31 4.77 -6.62 15.65
C ALA A 31 4.20 -6.01 14.35
N LEU A 32 4.09 -6.81 13.29
CA LEU A 32 3.49 -6.38 12.01
C LEU A 32 2.02 -6.03 12.16
N VAL A 33 1.25 -6.85 12.87
CA VAL A 33 -0.17 -6.59 13.16
C VAL A 33 -0.32 -5.27 13.93
N SER A 34 0.52 -5.05 14.94
CA SER A 34 0.49 -3.81 15.72
C SER A 34 0.84 -2.58 14.87
N ALA A 35 1.86 -2.68 14.01
CA ALA A 35 2.23 -1.61 13.09
C ALA A 35 1.12 -1.33 12.05
N ALA A 36 0.50 -2.38 11.50
CA ALA A 36 -0.62 -2.28 10.57
C ALA A 36 -1.82 -1.56 11.21
N ARG A 37 -2.14 -1.84 12.48
CA ARG A 37 -3.20 -1.15 13.23
C ARG A 37 -2.95 0.33 13.42
N VAL A 38 -1.69 0.72 13.68
CA VAL A 38 -1.31 2.14 13.80
C VAL A 38 -1.51 2.84 12.46
N LEU A 39 -1.06 2.23 11.36
CA LEU A 39 -1.23 2.80 10.03
C LEU A 39 -2.70 2.87 9.61
N ALA A 40 -3.50 1.84 9.88
CA ALA A 40 -4.93 1.84 9.57
C ALA A 40 -5.66 3.00 10.26
N ARG A 41 -5.46 3.17 11.58
CA ARG A 41 -6.03 4.32 12.31
C ARG A 41 -5.54 5.67 11.77
N ARG A 42 -4.27 5.74 11.37
CA ARG A 42 -3.72 6.97 10.80
C ARG A 42 -4.37 7.30 9.45
N ILE A 43 -4.63 6.30 8.62
CA ILE A 43 -5.35 6.46 7.35
C ILE A 43 -6.77 6.96 7.62
N ASP A 44 -7.49 6.33 8.53
CA ASP A 44 -8.85 6.75 8.90
C ASP A 44 -8.89 8.21 9.36
N MET A 45 -7.99 8.60 10.26
CA MET A 45 -7.89 10.01 10.72
C MET A 45 -7.59 10.99 9.58
N LEU A 46 -6.76 10.60 8.61
CA LEU A 46 -6.40 11.47 7.49
C LEU A 46 -7.54 11.60 6.47
N CYS A 47 -8.28 10.52 6.22
CA CYS A 47 -9.50 10.56 5.43
C CYS A 47 -10.57 11.43 6.09
N GLU A 48 -10.83 11.26 7.39
CA GLU A 48 -11.79 12.07 8.15
C GLU A 48 -11.42 13.57 8.16
N ALA A 49 -10.13 13.88 8.21
CA ALA A 49 -9.64 15.25 8.19
C ALA A 49 -9.54 15.85 6.77
N GLY A 50 -9.91 15.11 5.73
CA GLY A 50 -9.95 15.61 4.34
C GLY A 50 -8.57 15.80 3.70
N PHE A 51 -7.55 15.06 4.14
CA PHE A 51 -6.22 15.09 3.54
C PHE A 51 -6.08 14.22 2.28
N GLU A 52 -7.19 13.70 1.76
CA GLU A 52 -7.21 12.99 0.49
C GLU A 52 -7.19 13.97 -0.68
N ASN A 53 -6.26 13.77 -1.61
CA ASN A 53 -6.26 14.46 -2.89
C ASN A 53 -7.36 13.88 -3.80
N GLU A 54 -7.63 14.54 -4.94
CA GLU A 54 -8.63 14.09 -5.93
C GLU A 54 -8.40 12.65 -6.44
N ASP A 55 -7.15 12.17 -6.38
CA ASP A 55 -6.78 10.78 -6.71
C ASP A 55 -7.01 9.77 -5.56
N GLY A 56 -7.59 10.18 -4.43
CA GLY A 56 -7.72 9.37 -3.21
C GLY A 56 -6.37 9.10 -2.51
N LYS A 57 -5.33 9.88 -2.85
CA LYS A 57 -4.01 9.78 -2.22
C LYS A 57 -3.93 10.70 -1.02
N ILE A 58 -3.48 10.15 0.10
CA ILE A 58 -3.23 10.90 1.33
C ILE A 58 -1.78 11.40 1.36
N ASP A 59 -0.83 10.47 1.23
CA ASP A 59 0.60 10.78 1.12
C ASP A 59 1.33 9.65 0.36
N ASN A 60 2.61 9.87 0.06
CA ASN A 60 3.42 8.95 -0.77
C ASN A 60 3.93 7.70 -0.02
N VAL A 61 3.68 7.57 1.28
CA VAL A 61 4.36 6.60 2.16
C VAL A 61 3.38 5.73 2.95
N THR A 62 2.34 6.30 3.54
CA THR A 62 1.39 5.63 4.44
C THR A 62 0.68 4.49 3.75
N ILE A 63 0.04 4.75 2.60
CA ILE A 63 -0.69 3.69 1.85
C ILE A 63 0.28 2.61 1.35
N PRO A 64 1.40 2.93 0.68
CA PRO A 64 2.38 1.90 0.27
C PRO A 64 2.94 1.08 1.43
N THR A 65 3.20 1.69 2.58
CA THR A 65 3.73 0.99 3.76
C THR A 65 2.67 0.07 4.38
N PHE A 66 1.42 0.54 4.45
CA PHE A 66 0.31 -0.27 4.93
C PHE A 66 0.11 -1.51 4.06
N LEU A 67 0.10 -1.35 2.73
CA LEU A 67 -0.03 -2.48 1.79
C LEU A 67 1.12 -3.49 1.92
N LYS A 68 2.36 -3.03 2.14
CA LYS A 68 3.50 -3.93 2.41
C LYS A 68 3.30 -4.76 3.67
N TYR A 69 2.73 -4.19 4.73
CA TYR A 69 2.41 -4.95 5.93
C TYR A 69 1.28 -5.95 5.70
N LEU A 70 0.23 -5.59 4.97
CA LEU A 70 -0.82 -6.53 4.60
C LEU A 70 -0.26 -7.71 3.80
N GLN A 71 0.65 -7.44 2.85
CA GLN A 71 1.31 -8.47 2.06
C GLN A 71 2.17 -9.40 2.93
N ALA A 72 2.96 -8.84 3.85
CA ALA A 72 3.77 -9.60 4.80
C ALA A 72 2.92 -10.42 5.80
N LEU A 73 1.68 -10.01 6.04
CA LEU A 73 0.70 -10.73 6.85
C LEU A 73 -0.11 -11.76 6.04
N GLY A 74 0.08 -11.84 4.72
CA GLY A 74 -0.71 -12.71 3.85
C GLY A 74 -2.18 -12.27 3.70
N LEU A 75 -2.50 -11.01 4.04
CA LEU A 75 -3.86 -10.46 3.99
C LEU A 75 -4.21 -9.82 2.63
N THR A 76 -3.28 -9.84 1.67
CA THR A 76 -3.54 -9.42 0.29
C THR A 76 -3.97 -10.61 -0.53
N ALA A 77 -4.92 -10.42 -1.46
CA ALA A 77 -5.19 -11.41 -2.50
C ALA A 77 -3.87 -11.82 -3.19
N GLU A 78 -3.75 -13.10 -3.57
CA GLU A 78 -2.59 -13.59 -4.31
C GLU A 78 -2.35 -12.68 -5.51
N THR A 79 -1.32 -11.86 -5.39
CA THR A 79 -0.91 -11.01 -6.49
C THR A 79 -0.32 -11.96 -7.52
N VAL A 80 -0.96 -12.07 -8.69
CA VAL A 80 -0.25 -12.50 -9.88
C VAL A 80 0.95 -11.57 -9.93
N LYS A 81 2.16 -12.07 -9.62
CA LYS A 81 3.39 -11.28 -9.56
C LYS A 81 3.41 -10.43 -10.83
N ALA A 82 3.16 -9.14 -10.71
CA ALA A 82 3.37 -8.24 -11.83
C ALA A 82 4.85 -8.39 -12.16
N GLU A 83 5.16 -8.88 -13.36
CA GLU A 83 6.55 -9.01 -13.80
C GLU A 83 7.25 -7.71 -13.49
N GLU A 84 8.29 -7.77 -12.66
CA GLU A 84 9.12 -6.62 -12.36
C GLU A 84 9.61 -6.08 -13.71
N ARG A 85 9.03 -4.98 -14.17
CA ARG A 85 9.56 -4.24 -15.30
C ARG A 85 10.92 -3.75 -14.85
N LYS A 86 11.97 -4.47 -15.27
CA LYS A 86 13.36 -4.08 -15.01
C LYS A 86 13.48 -2.59 -15.36
N PRO A 87 14.01 -1.76 -14.45
CA PRO A 87 14.20 -0.35 -14.74
C PRO A 87 14.99 -0.27 -16.05
N ARG A 88 14.48 0.50 -17.01
CA ARG A 88 15.14 0.67 -18.30
C ARG A 88 16.53 1.22 -17.99
N LYS A 89 17.59 0.50 -18.35
CA LYS A 89 18.96 1.00 -18.22
C LYS A 89 19.03 2.26 -19.08
N VAL A 90 19.14 3.41 -18.42
CA VAL A 90 19.38 4.69 -19.08
C VAL A 90 20.83 4.69 -19.52
N SER A 91 21.09 4.85 -20.81
CA SER A 91 22.45 4.87 -21.34
C SER A 91 23.12 6.22 -21.08
N VAL A 92 24.46 6.24 -21.14
CA VAL A 92 25.23 7.49 -21.02
C VAL A 92 24.88 8.47 -22.15
N ASP A 93 24.51 7.94 -23.33
CA ASP A 93 24.05 8.74 -24.46
C ASP A 93 22.71 9.42 -24.19
N ASP A 94 21.78 8.73 -23.51
CA ASP A 94 20.49 9.32 -23.11
C ASP A 94 20.67 10.49 -22.13
N LEU A 95 21.60 10.36 -21.19
CA LEU A 95 21.94 11.43 -20.24
C LEU A 95 22.62 12.62 -20.94
N THR A 96 23.47 12.34 -21.92
CA THR A 96 24.19 13.37 -22.68
C THR A 96 23.23 14.15 -23.58
N ALA A 97 22.31 13.46 -24.25
CA ALA A 97 21.27 14.07 -25.07
C ALA A 97 20.28 14.92 -24.24
N PHE A 98 19.90 14.45 -23.05
CA PHE A 98 19.07 15.22 -22.13
C PHE A 98 19.76 16.53 -21.69
N ARG A 99 21.03 16.44 -21.31
CA ARG A 99 21.83 17.60 -20.90
C ARG A 99 22.00 18.64 -22.02
N GLN A 100 22.13 18.20 -23.27
CA GLN A 100 22.24 19.09 -24.42
C GLN A 100 20.93 19.81 -24.75
N ARG A 101 19.79 19.13 -24.60
CA ARG A 101 18.46 19.74 -24.80
C ARG A 101 18.11 20.82 -23.78
N HIS A 102 18.68 20.75 -22.58
CA HIS A 102 18.37 21.67 -21.47
C HIS A 102 19.49 22.66 -21.15
N LYS A 103 20.52 22.76 -22.01
CA LYS A 103 21.45 23.90 -21.99
C LYS A 103 20.84 25.05 -22.79
N ALA A 104 20.05 25.88 -22.11
CA ALA A 104 19.82 27.28 -22.45
C ALA A 104 20.56 28.13 -21.43
#